data_AF-A0A564FUP8-F1
#
_entry.id   AF-A0A564FUP8-F1
#
_cell.length_a   1.000
_cell.length_b   1.000
_cell.length_c   1.000
_cell.angle_alpha   90.00
_cell.angle_beta   90.00
_cell.angle_gamma   90.00
#
_symmetry.space_group_name_H-M   'P 1'
#
loop_
_entity.id
_entity.type
_entity.pdbx_description
1 polymer ?
#
loop_
_entity_poly.entity_id
_entity_poly.type
_entity_poly.pdbx_seq_one_letter_code
_entity_poly.pdbx_strand_id
1 'polypeptide(L)'
;MSAAAASAAEGGAAGSLCQGDEDVLFSCALGGRVASLCATLKQETIERITYRYGTRARIEISYAAESGNGNRFKGTVAPASPRALIRQVWFDRGPFRYLLTECLGGDCVRPAGLAVLRGDRVVKNGGCTGPGNDRAWFSDKLVDFKSAVADSRSKTELLVIEDADNMPEKLY
;
A
#
# COMPACT_ATOMS: atom_id res chain seq x y z
N MET A 1 27.24 -36.75 -11.36
CA MET A 1 26.35 -36.01 -10.43
C MET A 1 26.31 -34.57 -10.91
N SER A 2 25.26 -34.16 -11.63
CA SER A 2 25.05 -32.76 -12.01
C SER A 2 23.90 -32.22 -11.20
N ALA A 3 24.18 -31.24 -10.35
CA ALA A 3 23.19 -30.51 -9.58
C ALA A 3 22.50 -29.49 -10.50
N ALA A 4 21.21 -29.67 -10.72
CA ALA A 4 20.37 -28.64 -11.32
C ALA A 4 20.09 -27.59 -10.24
N ALA A 5 20.64 -26.38 -10.43
CA ALA A 5 20.28 -25.22 -9.62
C ALA A 5 18.84 -24.84 -9.93
N ALA A 6 18.00 -24.83 -8.90
CA ALA A 6 16.61 -24.42 -8.97
C ALA A 6 16.52 -22.95 -9.43
N SER A 7 15.72 -22.72 -10.48
CA SER A 7 15.36 -21.39 -10.94
C SER A 7 14.60 -20.67 -9.84
N ALA A 8 15.09 -19.51 -9.41
CA ALA A 8 14.36 -18.61 -8.53
C ALA A 8 13.08 -18.15 -9.25
N ALA A 9 11.96 -18.22 -8.54
CA ALA A 9 10.64 -17.89 -9.07
C ALA A 9 10.55 -16.40 -9.51
N GLU A 10 10.55 -16.17 -10.82
CA GLU A 10 10.00 -14.94 -11.42
C GLU A 10 8.47 -15.06 -11.45
N GLY A 11 7.84 -14.80 -10.30
CA GLY A 11 6.38 -14.77 -10.14
C GLY A 11 5.84 -13.42 -9.65
N GLY A 12 6.68 -12.38 -9.55
CA GLY A 12 6.22 -11.06 -9.15
C GLY A 12 5.54 -10.34 -10.32
N ALA A 13 4.26 -10.01 -10.18
CA ALA A 13 3.51 -9.23 -11.16
C ALA A 13 4.35 -8.06 -11.69
N ALA A 14 4.37 -7.88 -13.01
CA ALA A 14 5.11 -6.82 -13.67
C ALA A 14 4.82 -5.47 -12.97
N GLY A 15 5.85 -4.70 -12.61
CA GLY A 15 5.66 -3.41 -11.94
C GLY A 15 5.52 -3.44 -10.41
N SER A 16 5.60 -4.59 -9.74
CA SER A 16 5.59 -4.68 -8.27
C SER A 16 6.88 -5.23 -7.65
N LEU A 17 7.00 -5.08 -6.33
CA LEU A 17 8.01 -5.72 -5.46
C LEU A 17 7.46 -6.94 -4.72
N CYS A 18 6.29 -7.45 -5.09
CA CYS A 18 5.74 -8.67 -4.51
C CYS A 18 6.52 -9.89 -5.03
N GLN A 19 6.66 -10.90 -4.17
CA GLN A 19 7.56 -12.03 -4.37
C GLN A 19 6.79 -13.34 -4.39
N GLY A 20 7.25 -14.30 -5.22
CA GLY A 20 6.68 -15.65 -5.25
C GLY A 20 5.19 -15.65 -5.61
N ASP A 21 4.39 -16.19 -4.70
CA ASP A 21 2.92 -16.32 -4.77
C ASP A 21 2.18 -15.20 -4.03
N GLU A 22 2.86 -14.09 -3.69
CA GLU A 22 2.21 -12.95 -3.06
C GLU A 22 1.27 -12.21 -4.02
N ASP A 23 0.05 -11.96 -3.56
CA ASP A 23 -0.91 -11.10 -4.22
C ASP A 23 -0.49 -9.62 -4.12
N VAL A 24 -0.59 -8.89 -5.23
CA VAL A 24 -0.39 -7.43 -5.23
C VAL A 24 -1.65 -6.75 -4.72
N LEU A 25 -1.57 -6.14 -3.53
CA LEU A 25 -2.66 -5.36 -2.94
C LEU A 25 -2.60 -3.88 -3.33
N PHE A 26 -1.41 -3.38 -3.67
CA PHE A 26 -1.14 -2.03 -4.15
C PHE A 26 0.26 -2.00 -4.77
N SER A 27 0.46 -1.27 -5.87
CA SER A 27 1.80 -0.98 -6.40
C SER A 27 1.88 0.42 -7.01
N CYS A 28 2.88 1.19 -6.61
CA CYS A 28 3.10 2.57 -7.04
C CYS A 28 4.55 2.78 -7.43
N ALA A 29 4.80 2.99 -8.72
CA ALA A 29 6.11 3.41 -9.22
C ALA A 29 6.35 4.91 -8.95
N LEU A 30 7.54 5.27 -8.50
CA LEU A 30 7.94 6.58 -7.99
C LEU A 30 9.33 6.92 -8.54
N GLY A 31 9.42 7.35 -9.81
CA GLY A 31 10.66 7.89 -10.39
C GLY A 31 11.89 6.99 -10.23
N GLY A 32 11.75 5.68 -10.49
CA GLY A 32 12.84 4.69 -10.39
C GLY A 32 12.83 3.84 -9.12
N ARG A 33 11.86 4.06 -8.22
CA ARG A 33 11.52 3.17 -7.11
C ARG A 33 10.08 2.69 -7.22
N VAL A 34 9.75 1.63 -6.49
CA VAL A 34 8.39 1.11 -6.38
C VAL A 34 8.06 0.97 -4.90
N ALA A 35 6.84 1.37 -4.52
CA ALA A 35 6.21 1.00 -3.27
C ALA A 35 5.16 -0.07 -3.57
N SER A 36 5.23 -1.23 -2.92
CA SER A 36 4.23 -2.29 -3.07
C SER A 36 3.71 -2.75 -1.72
N LEU A 37 2.42 -3.06 -1.69
CA LEU A 37 1.77 -3.78 -0.60
C LEU A 37 1.41 -5.17 -1.15
N CYS A 38 1.88 -6.20 -0.46
CA CYS A 38 1.82 -7.58 -0.92
C CYS A 38 1.14 -8.44 0.15
N ALA A 39 0.33 -9.42 -0.26
CA ALA A 39 -0.30 -10.35 0.66
C ALA A 39 0.15 -11.78 0.41
N THR A 40 0.46 -12.51 1.48
CA THR A 40 0.51 -13.98 1.45
C THR A 40 -0.85 -14.51 1.90
N LEU A 41 -1.45 -15.37 1.08
CA LEU A 41 -2.75 -15.98 1.34
C LEU A 41 -2.60 -17.41 1.84
N LYS A 42 -3.48 -17.81 2.74
CA LYS A 42 -3.68 -19.20 3.16
C LYS A 42 -5.18 -19.48 3.21
N GLN A 43 -5.65 -20.38 2.36
CA GLN A 43 -7.08 -20.71 2.25
C GLN A 43 -7.95 -19.45 2.09
N GLU A 44 -7.60 -18.59 1.12
CA GLU A 44 -8.26 -17.30 0.84
C GLU A 44 -8.21 -16.25 1.97
N THR A 45 -7.49 -16.52 3.07
CA THR A 45 -7.30 -15.57 4.17
C THR A 45 -5.92 -14.94 4.09
N ILE A 46 -5.83 -13.62 4.25
CA ILE A 46 -4.54 -12.91 4.33
C ILE A 46 -3.85 -13.27 5.64
N GLU A 47 -2.77 -14.04 5.55
CA GLU A 47 -1.93 -14.44 6.69
C GLU A 47 -0.87 -13.39 7.01
N ARG A 48 -0.38 -12.70 5.97
CA ARG A 48 0.66 -11.69 6.09
C ARG A 48 0.47 -10.60 5.06
N ILE A 49 0.69 -9.36 5.49
CA ILE A 49 0.81 -8.19 4.60
C ILE A 49 2.24 -7.66 4.70
N THR A 50 2.90 -7.46 3.57
CA THR A 50 4.25 -6.88 3.50
C THR A 50 4.26 -5.63 2.63
N TYR A 51 4.67 -4.51 3.22
CA TYR A 51 5.06 -3.31 2.49
C TYR A 51 6.52 -3.41 2.09
N ARG A 52 6.84 -3.09 0.84
CA ARG A 52 8.22 -2.96 0.35
C ARG A 52 8.40 -1.66 -0.42
N TYR A 53 9.52 -0.98 -0.21
CA TYR A 53 9.96 0.16 -1.02
C TYR A 53 11.39 -0.04 -1.50
N GLY A 54 11.64 0.23 -2.78
CA GLY A 54 12.97 0.10 -3.36
C GLY A 54 12.95 -0.19 -4.85
N THR A 55 13.90 -1.01 -5.29
CA THR A 55 13.95 -1.62 -6.62
C THR A 55 13.88 -3.13 -6.48
N ARG A 56 13.65 -3.85 -7.59
CA ARG A 56 13.73 -5.31 -7.61
C ARG A 56 15.09 -5.84 -7.14
N ALA A 57 16.18 -5.14 -7.45
CA ALA A 57 17.52 -5.53 -7.05
C ALA A 57 17.85 -5.18 -5.59
N ARG A 58 17.15 -4.19 -5.01
CA ARG A 58 17.45 -3.68 -3.67
C ARG A 58 16.19 -3.13 -3.00
N ILE A 59 15.73 -3.86 -1.99
CA ILE A 59 14.70 -3.39 -1.07
C ILE A 59 15.35 -2.45 -0.04
N GLU A 60 14.82 -1.24 0.08
CA GLU A 60 15.32 -0.19 0.99
C GLU A 60 14.52 -0.16 2.29
N ILE A 61 13.21 -0.44 2.21
CA ILE A 61 12.31 -0.51 3.36
C ILE A 61 11.43 -1.74 3.21
N SER A 62 11.28 -2.49 4.31
CA SER A 62 10.31 -3.56 4.45
C SER A 62 9.58 -3.43 5.78
N TYR A 63 8.27 -3.67 5.78
CA TYR A 63 7.44 -3.75 6.98
C TYR A 63 6.41 -4.85 6.79
N ALA A 64 6.32 -5.78 7.74
CA ALA A 64 5.42 -6.92 7.66
C ALA A 64 4.48 -6.95 8.87
N ALA A 65 3.19 -7.11 8.61
CA ALA A 65 2.17 -7.43 9.60
C ALA A 65 1.76 -8.90 9.40
N GLU A 66 1.82 -9.69 10.47
CA GLU A 66 1.35 -11.08 10.50
C GLU A 66 0.91 -11.44 11.92
N SER A 67 0.30 -12.61 12.08
CA SER A 67 -0.05 -13.09 13.42
C SER A 67 1.21 -13.30 14.27
N GLY A 68 1.21 -12.78 15.50
CA GLY A 68 2.29 -12.98 16.47
C GLY A 68 3.39 -11.91 16.50
N ASN A 69 3.49 -11.02 15.50
CA ASN A 69 4.53 -9.96 15.52
C ASN A 69 4.04 -8.59 16.04
N GLY A 70 2.74 -8.45 16.31
CA GLY A 70 2.11 -7.22 16.83
C GLY A 70 2.02 -6.06 15.84
N ASN A 71 2.60 -6.18 14.64
CA ASN A 71 2.52 -5.16 13.60
C ASN A 71 1.13 -5.15 12.95
N ARG A 72 0.68 -3.96 12.58
CA ARG A 72 -0.61 -3.73 11.93
C ARG A 72 -0.51 -2.56 10.97
N PHE A 73 -1.23 -2.68 9.87
CA PHE A 73 -1.56 -1.55 9.03
C PHE A 73 -2.82 -0.86 9.57
N LYS A 74 -3.00 0.37 9.15
CA LYS A 74 -4.20 1.15 9.40
C LYS A 74 -4.73 1.67 8.08
N GLY A 75 -6.03 1.90 8.01
CA GLY A 75 -6.68 2.42 6.81
C GLY A 75 -7.76 3.43 7.12
N THR A 76 -8.00 4.35 6.19
CA THR A 76 -9.04 5.37 6.31
C THR A 76 -9.53 5.79 4.93
N VAL A 77 -10.68 6.46 4.91
CA VAL A 77 -11.22 7.13 3.73
C VAL A 77 -11.72 8.49 4.16
N ALA A 78 -11.30 9.53 3.44
CA ALA A 78 -11.67 10.90 3.72
C ALA A 78 -12.13 11.62 2.44
N PRO A 79 -13.12 12.52 2.52
CA PRO A 79 -13.46 13.40 1.42
C PRO A 79 -12.32 14.38 1.15
N ALA A 80 -11.91 14.51 -0.12
CA ALA A 80 -10.94 15.50 -0.58
C ALA A 80 -11.63 16.70 -1.24
N SER A 81 -12.76 16.45 -1.91
CA SER A 81 -13.68 17.44 -2.46
C SER A 81 -15.09 16.83 -2.54
N PRO A 82 -16.14 17.60 -2.89
CA PRO A 82 -17.48 17.04 -3.10
C PRO A 82 -17.53 15.91 -4.15
N ARG A 83 -16.54 15.80 -5.03
CA ARG A 83 -16.46 14.77 -6.09
C ARG A 83 -15.19 13.92 -6.00
N ALA A 84 -14.49 13.93 -4.86
CA ALA A 84 -13.26 13.17 -4.67
C ALA A 84 -13.14 12.58 -3.25
N LEU A 85 -12.71 11.33 -3.18
CA LEU A 85 -12.38 10.62 -1.95
C LEU A 85 -10.90 10.23 -1.98
N ILE A 86 -10.21 10.35 -0.86
CA ILE A 86 -8.86 9.83 -0.66
C ILE A 86 -8.96 8.62 0.27
N ARG A 87 -8.53 7.46 -0.23
CA ARG A 87 -8.28 6.27 0.57
C ARG A 87 -6.81 6.24 0.97
N GLN A 88 -6.54 5.79 2.18
CA GLN A 88 -5.19 5.69 2.68
C GLN A 88 -4.99 4.38 3.40
N VAL A 89 -3.79 3.83 3.27
CA VAL A 89 -3.28 2.74 4.11
C VAL A 89 -1.92 3.18 4.64
N TRP A 90 -1.65 2.96 5.92
CA TRP A 90 -0.37 3.34 6.51
C TRP A 90 0.09 2.39 7.60
N PHE A 91 1.35 2.58 7.99
CA PHE A 91 1.95 2.01 9.18
C PHE A 91 2.92 3.02 9.78
N ASP A 92 3.17 2.86 11.08
CA ASP A 92 4.15 3.65 11.81
C ASP A 92 5.41 2.80 12.03
N ARG A 93 6.59 3.37 11.80
CA ARG A 93 7.89 2.74 12.07
C ARG A 93 8.84 3.76 12.66
N GLY A 94 9.04 3.66 13.98
CA GLY A 94 9.76 4.67 14.74
C GLY A 94 9.01 6.01 14.68
N PRO A 95 9.68 7.15 14.42
CA PRO A 95 9.04 8.46 14.40
C PRO A 95 8.33 8.77 13.07
N PHE A 96 8.25 7.79 12.15
CA PHE A 96 7.76 8.01 10.80
C PHE A 96 6.46 7.25 10.54
N ARG A 97 5.53 7.93 9.87
CA ARG A 97 4.34 7.32 9.26
C ARG A 97 4.54 7.20 7.77
N TYR A 98 4.29 6.02 7.22
CA TYR A 98 4.39 5.73 5.79
C TYR A 98 2.99 5.55 5.24
N LEU A 99 2.52 6.49 4.43
CA LEU A 99 1.17 6.47 3.85
C LEU A 99 1.23 6.12 2.38
N LEU A 100 0.43 5.13 2.00
CA LEU A 100 0.02 4.88 0.63
C LEU A 100 -1.33 5.56 0.44
N THR A 101 -1.54 6.24 -0.69
CA THR A 101 -2.77 6.98 -0.96
C THR A 101 -3.33 6.62 -2.33
N GLU A 102 -4.65 6.63 -2.43
CA GLU A 102 -5.42 6.49 -3.66
C GLU A 102 -6.48 7.59 -3.66
N CYS A 103 -6.61 8.34 -4.75
CA CYS A 103 -7.66 9.33 -4.93
C CYS A 103 -8.64 8.84 -6.00
N LEU A 104 -9.93 8.87 -5.66
CA LEU A 104 -11.02 8.44 -6.52
C LEU A 104 -11.98 9.59 -6.75
N GLY A 105 -12.34 9.82 -8.02
CA GLY A 105 -13.29 10.85 -8.41
C GLY A 105 -12.73 11.84 -9.43
N GLY A 106 -13.52 12.86 -9.76
CA GLY A 106 -13.24 13.77 -10.88
C GLY A 106 -12.22 14.87 -10.59
N ASP A 107 -11.98 15.19 -9.32
CA ASP A 107 -11.15 16.33 -8.89
C ASP A 107 -9.77 15.90 -8.33
N CYS A 108 -9.36 14.66 -8.58
CA CYS A 108 -8.09 14.15 -8.10
C CYS A 108 -6.91 14.77 -8.87
N VAL A 109 -6.11 15.61 -8.20
CA VAL A 109 -4.86 16.19 -8.73
C VAL A 109 -3.91 15.10 -9.25
N ARG A 110 -3.97 13.92 -8.63
CA ARG A 110 -3.21 12.72 -8.97
C ARG A 110 -3.96 11.48 -8.49
N PRO A 111 -3.84 10.32 -9.16
CA PRO A 111 -4.65 9.15 -8.83
C PRO A 111 -4.18 8.40 -7.58
N ALA A 112 -2.89 8.46 -7.24
CA ALA A 112 -2.33 7.71 -6.12
C ALA A 112 -0.94 8.20 -5.70
N GLY A 113 -0.46 7.71 -4.55
CA GLY A 113 0.76 8.19 -3.96
C GLY A 113 1.40 7.47 -2.80
N LEU A 114 2.57 8.01 -2.46
CA LEU A 114 3.25 7.76 -1.21
C LEU A 114 3.58 9.08 -0.52
N ALA A 115 3.36 9.13 0.79
CA ALA A 115 3.87 10.17 1.67
C ALA A 115 4.57 9.55 2.88
N VAL A 116 5.57 10.25 3.41
CA VAL A 116 6.20 9.93 4.68
C VAL A 116 6.09 11.15 5.57
N LEU A 117 5.52 10.96 6.76
CA LEU A 117 5.38 11.99 7.77
C LEU A 117 6.32 11.73 8.95
N ARG A 118 6.72 12.79 9.63
CA ARG A 118 7.32 12.75 10.97
C ARG A 118 6.52 13.70 11.86
N GLY A 119 5.61 13.16 12.67
CA GLY A 119 4.55 13.97 13.28
C GLY A 119 3.74 14.69 12.18
N ASP A 120 3.52 15.99 12.33
CA ASP A 120 2.71 16.78 11.39
C ASP A 120 3.48 17.31 10.17
N ARG A 121 4.74 16.88 10.01
CA ARG A 121 5.63 17.30 8.92
C ARG A 121 5.71 16.25 7.83
N VAL A 122 5.36 16.63 6.61
CA VAL A 122 5.67 15.86 5.40
C VAL A 122 7.18 15.92 5.14
N VAL A 123 7.85 14.76 5.17
CA VAL A 123 9.29 14.66 4.88
C VAL A 123 9.57 14.06 3.50
N LYS A 124 8.58 13.38 2.91
CA LYS A 124 8.60 12.93 1.51
C LYS A 124 7.17 12.83 1.00
N ASN A 125 6.94 13.25 -0.25
CA ASN A 125 5.69 13.07 -0.97
C ASN A 125 6.03 12.86 -2.45
N GLY A 126 5.34 11.95 -3.13
CA GLY A 126 5.58 11.71 -4.55
C GLY A 126 4.44 10.97 -5.23
N GLY A 127 4.11 11.43 -6.45
CA GLY A 127 3.18 10.89 -7.45
C GLY A 127 3.50 9.47 -7.91
N CYS A 128 2.50 8.58 -8.00
CA CYS A 128 2.71 7.36 -8.78
C CYS A 128 2.90 7.74 -10.26
N THR A 129 4.03 7.32 -10.84
CA THR A 129 4.40 7.53 -12.24
C THR A 129 4.22 6.23 -13.01
N GLY A 130 3.16 6.10 -13.81
CA GLY A 130 2.95 4.93 -14.67
C GLY A 130 1.77 5.13 -15.64
N PRO A 131 1.90 4.74 -16.92
CA PRO A 131 0.77 4.73 -17.84
C PRO A 131 -0.11 3.48 -17.60
N GLY A 132 -1.44 3.65 -17.69
CA GLY A 132 -2.41 2.61 -18.04
C GLY A 132 -2.50 1.34 -17.17
N ASN A 133 -3.65 1.15 -16.53
CA ASN A 133 -4.17 -0.11 -15.95
C ASN A 133 -3.43 -0.74 -14.76
N ASP A 134 -2.13 -0.48 -14.57
CA ASP A 134 -1.34 -0.79 -13.35
C ASP A 134 -1.61 0.25 -12.26
N ARG A 135 -2.90 0.47 -11.98
CA ARG A 135 -3.30 1.54 -11.09
C ARG A 135 -2.93 1.14 -9.66
N ALA A 136 -2.24 2.04 -8.98
CA ALA A 136 -1.93 1.98 -7.55
C ALA A 136 -3.23 2.09 -6.72
N TRP A 137 -4.11 1.13 -6.92
CA TRP A 137 -5.44 1.02 -6.34
C TRP A 137 -5.36 -0.02 -5.24
N PHE A 138 -5.99 0.25 -4.11
CA PHE A 138 -6.08 -0.74 -3.07
C PHE A 138 -6.99 -1.87 -3.55
N SER A 139 -6.47 -3.10 -3.53
CA SER A 139 -7.25 -4.30 -3.84
C SER A 139 -8.44 -4.42 -2.89
N ASP A 140 -9.59 -4.81 -3.45
CA ASP A 140 -10.81 -5.16 -2.71
C ASP A 140 -10.63 -6.37 -1.78
N LYS A 141 -9.59 -7.19 -2.02
CA LYS A 141 -9.14 -8.26 -1.11
C LYS A 141 -8.61 -7.72 0.21
N LEU A 142 -8.14 -6.48 0.26
CA LEU A 142 -7.58 -5.87 1.47
C LEU A 142 -8.65 -5.14 2.30
N VAL A 143 -9.36 -4.20 1.67
CA VAL A 143 -10.40 -3.38 2.31
C VAL A 143 -11.56 -3.18 1.34
N ASP A 144 -12.78 -3.37 1.83
CA ASP A 144 -13.97 -2.83 1.18
C ASP A 144 -14.16 -1.37 1.60
N PHE A 145 -13.47 -0.46 0.92
CA PHE A 145 -13.58 0.98 1.17
C PHE A 145 -14.90 1.53 0.61
N LYS A 146 -15.70 2.12 1.50
CA LYS A 146 -16.91 2.90 1.16
C LYS A 146 -16.60 4.39 1.15
N SER A 147 -17.63 5.23 1.08
CA SER A 147 -17.50 6.70 1.15
C SER A 147 -17.17 7.23 2.54
N ALA A 148 -17.37 6.43 3.58
CA ALA A 148 -17.06 6.77 4.96
C ALA A 148 -16.37 5.61 5.70
N VAL A 149 -15.57 5.95 6.71
CA VAL A 149 -14.88 4.99 7.59
C VAL A 149 -15.87 4.04 8.26
N ALA A 150 -16.99 4.58 8.76
CA ALA A 150 -18.04 3.82 9.46
C ALA A 150 -18.67 2.69 8.61
N ASP A 151 -18.63 2.82 7.28
CA ASP A 151 -19.19 1.84 6.34
C ASP A 151 -18.11 0.95 5.71
N SER A 152 -16.84 1.31 5.90
CA SER A 152 -15.70 0.58 5.35
C SER A 152 -15.31 -0.60 6.23
N ARG A 153 -14.86 -1.71 5.63
CA ARG A 153 -14.49 -2.92 6.38
C ARG A 153 -13.16 -3.48 5.88
N SER A 154 -12.24 -3.72 6.81
CA SER A 154 -11.05 -4.53 6.53
C SER A 154 -11.45 -5.98 6.28
N LYS A 155 -10.77 -6.65 5.37
CA LYS A 155 -10.93 -8.09 5.09
C LYS A 155 -9.95 -8.96 5.88
N THR A 156 -9.16 -8.35 6.77
CA THR A 156 -8.13 -9.01 7.58
C THR A 156 -7.91 -8.28 8.90
N GLU A 157 -7.56 -9.01 9.95
CA GLU A 157 -7.19 -8.43 11.25
C GLU A 157 -5.84 -7.68 11.23
N LEU A 158 -5.07 -7.81 10.15
CA LEU A 158 -3.77 -7.18 9.97
C LEU A 158 -3.86 -5.70 9.55
N LEU A 159 -5.07 -5.25 9.22
CA LEU A 159 -5.37 -3.86 8.91
C LEU A 159 -6.60 -3.40 9.70
N VAL A 160 -6.48 -2.28 10.41
CA VAL A 160 -7.59 -1.66 11.15
C VAL A 160 -8.07 -0.41 10.44
N ILE A 161 -9.37 -0.31 10.20
CA ILE A 161 -9.98 0.91 9.67
C ILE A 161 -10.25 1.87 10.83
N GLU A 162 -9.73 3.09 10.75
CA GLU A 162 -9.91 4.13 11.76
C GLU A 162 -10.19 5.48 11.11
N ASP A 163 -10.87 6.34 11.86
CA ASP A 163 -11.05 7.74 11.48
C ASP A 163 -9.75 8.49 11.81
N ALA A 164 -9.03 8.91 10.78
CA ALA A 164 -7.75 9.56 10.89
C ALA A 164 -7.63 10.62 9.80
N ASP A 165 -7.32 11.85 10.22
CA ASP A 165 -7.19 12.95 9.28
C ASP A 165 -5.96 12.77 8.37
N ASN A 166 -4.78 12.44 8.91
CA ASN A 166 -3.54 12.24 8.13
C ASN A 166 -3.17 13.41 7.18
N MET A 167 -3.83 14.56 7.31
CA MET A 167 -3.58 15.80 6.57
C MET A 167 -3.56 15.63 5.03
N PRO A 168 -4.61 15.06 4.40
CA PRO A 168 -4.67 14.86 2.94
C PRO A 168 -4.43 16.15 2.16
N GLU A 169 -4.81 17.29 2.70
CA GLU A 169 -4.61 18.63 2.14
C GLU A 169 -3.14 19.05 2.04
N LYS A 170 -2.23 18.40 2.78
CA LYS A 170 -0.78 18.59 2.63
C LYS A 170 -0.17 17.62 1.63
N LEU A 171 -0.93 16.62 1.19
CA LEU A 171 -0.47 15.56 0.27
C LEU A 171 -0.93 15.80 -1.17
N TYR A 172 -1.99 16.59 -1.37
CA TYR A 172 -2.69 16.87 -2.64
C TYR A 172 -2.87 18.36 -2.87
#